data_AF-A0A8I0MAG0-F1
#
_entry.id   AF-A0A8I0MAG0-F1
#
_cell.length_a   1.000
_cell.length_b   1.000
_cell.length_c   1.000
_cell.angle_alpha   90.00
_cell.angle_beta   90.00
_cell.angle_gamma   90.00
#
_symmetry.space_group_name_H-M   'P 1'
#
loop_
_entity.id
_entity.type
_entity.pdbx_description
1 polymer ?
#
loop_
_entity_poly.entity_id
_entity_poly.type
_entity_poly.pdbx_seq_one_letter_code
_entity_poly.pdbx_strand_id
1 'polypeptide(L)'
;MAGQSKENTRYLTDAAADDDTIDFEIIELLFFAYRDFTSDPDAILEKSGFGRAHHRVVHFVDREPGMTVADLLDTLKITKQSLARVLKQLIDSGYIRQETGPEDRRQRMLYTTEEGKALARALAEPQSRRIADALARTGPGARETVKRFLAGMKNAAD
;
A
#
# COMPACT_ATOMS: atom_id res chain seq x y z
N MET A 1 52.47 -10.32 15.49
CA MET A 1 51.74 -11.45 16.10
C MET A 1 50.72 -10.83 17.05
N ALA A 2 49.47 -10.62 16.65
CA ALA A 2 48.36 -11.60 16.64
C ALA A 2 48.07 -12.11 18.08
N GLY A 3 46.90 -11.92 18.68
CA GLY A 3 45.70 -11.22 18.24
C GLY A 3 44.92 -10.74 19.47
N GLN A 4 44.20 -9.63 19.30
CA GLN A 4 43.24 -9.18 20.30
C GLN A 4 42.03 -10.10 20.24
N SER A 5 41.73 -10.69 21.39
CA SER A 5 40.56 -11.53 21.65
C SER A 5 39.30 -10.81 21.17
N LYS A 6 38.63 -11.40 20.17
CA LYS A 6 37.27 -11.02 19.81
C LYS A 6 36.39 -11.31 21.02
N GLU A 7 35.80 -10.27 21.60
CA GLU A 7 34.74 -10.40 22.59
C GLU A 7 33.67 -11.35 22.06
N ASN A 8 33.29 -12.29 22.92
CA ASN A 8 32.34 -13.35 22.66
C ASN A 8 30.95 -12.72 22.44
N THR A 9 30.58 -12.40 21.19
CA THR A 9 29.20 -12.04 20.85
C THR A 9 28.33 -13.26 21.08
N ARG A 10 27.69 -13.33 22.25
CA ARG A 10 26.69 -14.34 22.55
C ARG A 10 25.46 -14.02 21.70
N TYR A 11 25.27 -14.76 20.61
CA TYR A 11 24.01 -14.76 19.89
C TYR A 11 22.92 -15.23 20.88
N LEU A 12 21.92 -14.39 21.11
CA LEU A 12 20.72 -14.79 21.82
C LEU A 12 19.96 -15.73 20.88
N THR A 13 19.99 -17.03 21.19
CA THR A 13 19.32 -18.09 20.42
C THR A 13 17.87 -18.28 20.80
N ASP A 14 17.46 -17.67 21.90
CA ASP A 14 16.08 -17.63 22.35
C ASP A 14 15.48 -16.34 21.80
N ALA A 15 14.29 -16.42 21.21
CA ALA A 15 13.47 -15.24 20.96
C ALA A 15 13.37 -14.45 22.28
N ALA A 16 13.44 -13.12 22.20
CA ALA A 16 13.30 -12.28 23.39
C ALA A 16 12.10 -12.78 24.19
N ALA A 17 12.28 -13.07 25.48
CA ALA A 17 11.19 -13.49 26.35
C ALA A 17 10.02 -12.55 26.14
N ASP A 18 8.83 -13.10 25.87
CA ASP A 18 7.63 -12.32 25.56
C ASP A 18 7.50 -11.18 26.58
N ASP A 19 7.74 -9.95 26.12
CA ASP A 19 7.36 -8.77 26.85
C ASP A 19 5.84 -8.74 26.75
N ASP A 20 5.13 -9.06 27.83
CA ASP A 20 3.66 -9.10 27.92
C ASP A 20 2.96 -7.79 27.46
N THR A 21 3.73 -6.74 27.15
CA THR A 21 3.24 -5.47 26.60
C THR A 21 3.28 -5.37 25.07
N ILE A 22 4.04 -6.22 24.37
CA ILE A 22 4.19 -6.16 22.90
C ILE A 22 3.45 -7.32 22.24
N ASP A 23 2.47 -6.99 21.40
CA ASP A 23 1.68 -7.97 20.64
C ASP A 23 2.43 -8.45 19.38
N PHE A 24 3.49 -9.25 19.58
CA PHE A 24 4.28 -9.81 18.47
C PHE A 24 3.43 -10.68 17.54
N GLU A 25 2.41 -11.38 18.07
CA GLU A 25 1.51 -12.22 17.28
C GLU A 25 0.78 -11.40 16.20
N ILE A 26 0.10 -10.32 16.60
CA ILE A 26 -0.61 -9.46 15.64
C ILE A 26 0.35 -8.73 14.71
N ILE A 27 1.51 -8.29 15.21
CA ILE A 27 2.53 -7.63 14.39
C ILE A 27 3.03 -8.55 13.27
N GLU A 28 3.34 -9.81 13.59
CA GLU A 28 3.79 -10.80 12.61
C GLU A 28 2.69 -11.16 11.62
N LEU A 29 1.44 -11.33 12.10
CA LEU A 29 0.30 -11.53 11.23
C LEU A 29 0.10 -10.37 10.26
N LEU A 30 0.31 -9.12 10.69
CA LEU A 30 0.28 -7.97 9.79
C LEU A 30 1.40 -8.03 8.74
N PHE A 31 2.62 -8.42 9.12
CA PHE A 31 3.71 -8.59 8.15
C PHE A 31 3.39 -9.66 7.10
N PHE A 32 2.97 -10.85 7.52
CA PHE A 32 2.68 -11.95 6.60
C PHE A 32 1.43 -11.68 5.76
N ALA A 33 0.36 -11.17 6.37
CA ALA A 33 -0.86 -10.82 5.65
C ALA A 33 -0.60 -9.72 4.63
N TYR A 34 0.18 -8.68 4.97
CA TYR A 34 0.51 -7.62 4.03
C TYR A 34 1.44 -8.08 2.89
N ARG A 35 2.45 -8.90 3.20
CA ARG A 35 3.33 -9.52 2.19
C ARG A 35 2.49 -10.30 1.18
N ASP A 36 1.60 -11.15 1.66
CA ASP A 36 0.78 -11.98 0.78
C ASP A 36 -0.25 -11.11 0.06
N PHE A 37 -0.94 -10.20 0.75
CA PHE A 37 -1.92 -9.27 0.16
C PHE A 37 -1.37 -8.45 -1.02
N THR A 38 -0.07 -8.17 -1.02
CA THR A 38 0.60 -7.41 -2.10
C THR A 38 1.26 -8.28 -3.16
N SER A 39 1.38 -9.60 -2.97
CA SER A 39 2.15 -10.49 -3.86
C SER A 39 1.62 -10.55 -5.29
N ASP A 40 0.30 -10.72 -5.46
CA ASP A 40 -0.30 -10.83 -6.79
C ASP A 40 -0.29 -9.47 -7.52
N PRO A 41 -0.66 -8.34 -6.88
CA PRO A 41 -0.44 -7.02 -7.46
C PRO A 41 1.01 -6.75 -7.84
N ASP A 42 1.98 -7.10 -6.99
CA ASP A 42 3.41 -6.89 -7.27
C ASP A 42 3.82 -7.64 -8.55
N ALA A 43 3.43 -8.91 -8.70
CA ALA A 43 3.70 -9.70 -9.91
C ALA A 43 3.02 -9.14 -11.18
N ILE A 44 1.87 -8.48 -11.05
CA ILE A 44 1.21 -7.79 -12.18
C ILE A 44 2.00 -6.54 -12.56
N LEU A 45 2.41 -5.73 -11.59
CA LEU A 45 3.10 -4.45 -11.79
C LEU A 45 4.51 -4.62 -12.35
N GLU A 46 5.21 -5.69 -11.97
CA GLU A 46 6.56 -5.99 -12.46
C GLU A 46 6.61 -6.09 -14.00
N LYS A 47 5.53 -6.57 -14.64
CA LYS A 47 5.43 -6.66 -16.10
C LYS A 47 5.51 -5.30 -16.81
N SER A 48 5.23 -4.22 -16.09
CA SER A 48 5.31 -2.84 -16.59
C SER A 48 6.42 -2.03 -15.91
N GLY A 49 7.30 -2.68 -15.14
CA GLY A 49 8.36 -2.00 -14.37
C GLY A 49 7.80 -1.08 -13.27
N PHE A 50 6.59 -1.35 -12.81
CA PHE A 50 5.91 -0.59 -11.77
C PHE A 50 6.08 -1.25 -10.40
N GLY A 51 5.84 -0.48 -9.34
CA GLY A 51 5.87 -0.98 -7.97
C GLY A 51 4.69 -0.48 -7.14
N ARG A 52 4.75 -0.74 -5.83
CA ARG A 52 3.65 -0.44 -4.88
C ARG A 52 3.24 1.03 -4.82
N ALA A 53 4.11 1.96 -5.19
CA ALA A 53 3.73 3.37 -5.29
C ALA A 53 2.77 3.61 -6.47
N HIS A 54 3.04 2.99 -7.62
CA HIS A 54 2.15 3.03 -8.79
C HIS A 54 0.80 2.40 -8.47
N HIS A 55 0.81 1.25 -7.79
CA HIS A 55 -0.43 0.60 -7.33
C HIS A 55 -1.32 1.57 -6.56
N ARG A 56 -0.76 2.19 -5.50
CA ARG A 56 -1.53 3.09 -4.65
C ARG A 56 -2.05 4.30 -5.42
N VAL A 57 -1.25 4.90 -6.31
CA VAL A 57 -1.70 6.03 -7.14
C VAL A 57 -2.84 5.62 -8.06
N VAL A 58 -2.72 4.51 -8.78
CA VAL A 58 -3.78 4.00 -9.66
C VAL A 58 -5.06 3.71 -8.87
N HIS A 59 -4.94 3.09 -7.69
CA HIS A 59 -6.07 2.81 -6.82
C HIS A 59 -6.83 4.08 -6.42
N PHE A 60 -6.16 5.08 -5.86
CA PHE A 60 -6.85 6.28 -5.38
C PHE A 60 -7.42 7.12 -6.51
N VAL A 61 -6.69 7.27 -7.62
CA VAL A 61 -7.20 8.01 -8.79
C VAL A 61 -8.41 7.33 -9.42
N ASP A 62 -8.47 5.99 -9.41
CA ASP A 62 -9.64 5.23 -9.90
C ASP A 62 -10.84 5.35 -8.96
N ARG A 63 -10.60 5.28 -7.65
CA ARG A 63 -11.65 5.35 -6.62
C ARG A 63 -12.19 6.75 -6.41
N GLU A 64 -11.38 7.78 -6.69
CA GLU A 64 -11.70 9.20 -6.53
C GLU A 64 -11.34 9.98 -7.81
N PRO A 65 -12.09 9.79 -8.92
CA PRO A 65 -11.81 10.50 -10.18
C PRO A 65 -11.89 12.01 -9.99
N GLY A 66 -10.86 12.72 -10.46
CA GLY A 66 -10.76 14.17 -10.31
C GLY A 66 -9.98 14.63 -9.08
N MET A 67 -9.50 13.71 -8.22
CA MET A 67 -8.62 14.08 -7.11
C MET A 67 -7.38 14.83 -7.59
N THR A 68 -6.88 15.75 -6.77
CA THR A 68 -5.71 16.54 -7.11
C THR A 68 -4.40 15.85 -6.71
N VAL A 69 -3.28 16.32 -7.27
CA VAL A 69 -1.95 15.90 -6.81
C VAL A 69 -1.73 16.20 -5.31
N ALA A 70 -2.35 17.27 -4.79
CA ALA A 70 -2.27 17.61 -3.37
C ALA A 70 -3.01 16.57 -2.50
N ASP A 71 -4.20 16.15 -2.93
CA ASP A 71 -4.98 15.12 -2.23
C ASP A 71 -4.24 13.78 -2.20
N LEU A 72 -3.55 13.41 -3.29
CA LEU A 72 -2.71 12.21 -3.32
C LEU A 72 -1.54 12.30 -2.35
N LEU A 73 -0.88 13.47 -2.22
CA LEU A 73 0.21 13.64 -1.25
C LEU A 73 -0.28 13.49 0.18
N ASP A 74 -1.44 14.08 0.47
CA ASP A 74 -2.05 13.97 1.79
C ASP A 74 -2.47 12.54 2.10
N THR A 75 -3.05 11.84 1.13
CA THR A 75 -3.49 10.44 1.28
C THR A 75 -2.32 9.48 1.44
N LEU A 76 -1.28 9.61 0.60
CA LEU A 76 -0.19 8.64 0.54
C LEU A 76 0.92 8.91 1.54
N LYS A 77 1.00 10.14 2.10
CA LYS A 77 2.04 10.60 3.02
C LYS A 77 3.46 10.30 2.50
N ILE A 78 3.69 10.55 1.20
CA ILE A 78 4.99 10.39 0.52
C ILE A 78 5.55 11.75 0.06
N THR A 79 6.82 11.77 -0.35
CA THR A 79 7.46 13.00 -0.83
C THR A 79 6.92 13.43 -2.20
N LYS A 80 6.89 14.75 -2.45
CA LYS A 80 6.54 15.34 -3.76
C LYS A 80 7.37 14.77 -4.90
N GLN A 81 8.67 14.58 -4.69
CA GLN A 81 9.59 14.03 -5.69
C GLN A 81 9.24 12.57 -6.04
N SER A 82 8.93 11.75 -5.03
CA SER A 82 8.50 10.36 -5.24
C SER A 82 7.21 10.30 -6.06
N LEU A 83 6.21 11.09 -5.66
CA LEU A 83 4.93 11.13 -6.37
C LEU A 83 5.09 11.64 -7.81
N ALA A 84 5.89 12.69 -8.04
CA ALA A 84 6.11 13.24 -9.37
C ALA A 84 6.71 12.21 -10.33
N ARG A 85 7.65 11.38 -9.86
CA ARG A 85 8.23 10.29 -10.66
C ARG A 85 7.18 9.24 -11.01
N VAL A 86 6.38 8.82 -10.03
CA VAL A 86 5.34 7.79 -10.22
C VAL A 86 4.25 8.28 -11.17
N LEU A 87 3.74 9.50 -10.97
CA LEU A 87 2.73 10.10 -11.84
C LEU A 87 3.22 10.25 -13.27
N LYS A 88 4.46 10.73 -13.45
CA LYS A 88 5.06 10.84 -14.78
C LYS A 88 5.04 9.48 -15.50
N GLN A 89 5.49 8.41 -14.84
CA GLN A 89 5.50 7.07 -15.45
C GLN A 89 4.09 6.58 -15.80
N LEU A 90 3.09 6.83 -14.94
CA LEU A 90 1.70 6.44 -15.20
C LEU A 90 1.03 7.25 -16.33
N ILE A 91 1.37 8.53 -16.45
CA ILE A 91 0.89 9.40 -17.53
C ILE A 91 1.56 9.03 -18.85
N ASP A 92 2.89 8.89 -18.86
CA ASP A 92 3.66 8.54 -20.05
C ASP A 92 3.26 7.14 -20.58
N SER A 93 2.84 6.24 -19.69
CA SER A 93 2.35 4.89 -20.05
C SER A 93 0.85 4.84 -20.35
N GLY A 94 0.13 5.97 -20.29
CA GLY A 94 -1.27 6.06 -20.68
C GLY A 94 -2.29 5.49 -19.67
N TYR A 95 -1.92 5.25 -18.40
CA TYR A 95 -2.84 4.78 -17.37
C TYR A 95 -3.59 5.90 -16.65
N ILE A 96 -2.98 7.09 -16.58
CA ILE A 96 -3.55 8.28 -15.94
C ILE A 96 -3.49 9.44 -16.92
N ARG A 97 -4.56 10.22 -16.97
CA ARG A 97 -4.57 11.55 -17.60
C ARG A 97 -4.63 12.63 -16.53
N GLN A 98 -3.96 13.74 -16.81
CA GLN A 98 -3.97 14.91 -15.96
C GLN A 98 -4.66 16.06 -16.69
N GLU A 99 -5.60 16.72 -16.03
CA GLU A 99 -6.32 17.86 -16.56
C GLU A 99 -6.16 19.09 -15.67
N THR A 100 -6.29 20.26 -16.30
CA THR A 100 -6.32 21.53 -15.58
C THR A 100 -7.68 21.68 -14.91
N GLY A 101 -7.70 22.11 -13.64
CA GLY A 101 -8.96 22.34 -12.93
C GLY A 101 -9.85 23.37 -13.64
N PRO A 102 -11.18 23.17 -13.65
CA PRO A 102 -12.12 24.07 -14.34
C PRO A 102 -12.19 25.45 -13.67
N GLU A 103 -11.98 25.52 -12.35
CA GLU A 103 -12.08 26.75 -11.56
C GLU A 103 -10.70 27.37 -11.24
N ASP A 104 -9.70 26.55 -10.90
CA ASP A 104 -8.32 27.00 -10.66
C ASP A 104 -7.34 26.27 -11.59
N ARG A 105 -6.73 27.03 -12.50
CA ARG A 105 -5.76 26.50 -13.48
C ARG A 105 -4.44 26.02 -12.84
N ARG A 106 -4.22 26.28 -11.56
CA ARG A 106 -3.09 25.72 -10.79
C ARG A 106 -3.39 24.32 -10.29
N GLN A 107 -4.65 23.93 -10.18
CA GLN A 107 -5.03 22.57 -9.84
C GLN A 107 -4.78 21.63 -11.02
N ARG A 108 -4.32 20.43 -10.67
CA ARG A 108 -4.07 19.34 -11.58
C ARG A 108 -4.90 18.15 -11.11
N MET A 109 -6.02 17.95 -11.78
CA MET A 109 -6.96 16.86 -11.50
C MET A 109 -6.49 15.61 -12.24
N LEU A 110 -6.64 14.46 -11.59
CA LEU A 110 -6.16 13.18 -12.08
C LEU A 110 -7.34 12.26 -12.37
N TYR A 111 -7.26 11.54 -13.48
CA TYR A 111 -8.27 10.55 -13.87
C TYR A 111 -7.58 9.32 -14.42
N THR A 112 -8.14 8.14 -14.16
CA THR A 112 -7.75 6.93 -14.89
C THR A 112 -8.24 7.00 -16.33
N THR A 113 -7.44 6.46 -17.25
CA THR A 113 -7.89 6.09 -18.59
C THR A 113 -8.63 4.76 -18.53
N GLU A 114 -9.11 4.25 -19.67
CA GLU A 114 -9.72 2.91 -19.70
C GLU A 114 -8.68 1.82 -19.39
N GLU A 115 -7.45 1.98 -19.85
CA GLU A 115 -6.31 1.14 -19.48
C GLU A 115 -5.99 1.25 -17.99
N GLY A 116 -6.08 2.47 -17.43
CA GLY A 116 -5.94 2.74 -16.00
C GLY A 116 -6.96 2.01 -15.15
N LYS A 117 -8.24 2.06 -15.53
CA LYS A 117 -9.33 1.32 -14.87
C LYS A 117 -9.13 -0.18 -14.97
N ALA A 118 -8.73 -0.67 -16.14
CA ALA A 118 -8.43 -2.09 -16.33
C ALA A 118 -7.29 -2.55 -15.42
N LEU A 119 -6.22 -1.76 -15.30
CA LEU A 119 -5.13 -2.03 -14.36
C LEU A 119 -5.63 -2.01 -12.91
N ALA A 120 -6.37 -0.98 -12.50
CA ALA A 120 -6.92 -0.87 -11.14
C ALA A 120 -7.74 -2.12 -10.77
N ARG A 121 -8.61 -2.58 -11.68
CA ARG A 121 -9.40 -3.80 -11.50
C ARG A 121 -8.53 -5.05 -11.40
N ALA A 122 -7.56 -5.21 -12.30
CA ALA A 122 -6.67 -6.36 -12.31
C ALA A 122 -5.86 -6.48 -11.00
N LEU A 123 -5.47 -5.35 -10.40
CA LEU A 123 -4.76 -5.32 -9.11
C LEU A 123 -5.70 -5.62 -7.94
N ALA A 124 -6.92 -5.08 -7.95
CA ALA A 124 -7.88 -5.22 -6.86
C ALA A 124 -8.55 -6.61 -6.79
N GLU A 125 -8.67 -7.31 -7.91
CA GLU A 125 -9.34 -8.62 -7.97
C GLU A 125 -8.68 -9.72 -7.11
N PRO A 126 -7.36 -10.00 -7.20
CA PRO A 126 -6.72 -10.98 -6.32
C PRO A 126 -6.78 -10.56 -4.84
N GLN A 127 -6.66 -9.26 -4.55
CA GLN A 127 -6.81 -8.72 -3.20
C GLN A 127 -8.22 -8.97 -2.64
N SER A 128 -9.25 -8.70 -3.44
CA SER A 128 -10.66 -8.91 -3.08
C SER A 128 -10.96 -10.38 -2.81
N ARG A 129 -10.44 -11.31 -3.63
CA ARG A 129 -10.57 -12.75 -3.40
C ARG A 129 -9.93 -13.19 -2.08
N ARG A 130 -8.69 -12.77 -1.82
CA ARG A 130 -8.00 -13.07 -0.54
C ARG A 130 -8.80 -12.56 0.66
N ILE A 131 -9.35 -11.34 0.58
CA ILE A 131 -10.19 -10.77 1.64
C ILE A 131 -11.48 -11.60 1.82
N ALA A 132 -12.16 -11.95 0.73
CA ALA A 132 -13.40 -12.73 0.78
C ALA A 132 -13.17 -14.09 1.44
N ASP A 133 -12.11 -14.80 1.05
CA ASP A 133 -11.76 -16.11 1.60
C ASP A 133 -11.38 -16.03 3.08
N ALA A 134 -10.63 -14.98 3.48
CA ALA A 134 -10.29 -14.76 4.88
C ALA A 134 -11.54 -14.49 5.74
N LEU A 135 -12.42 -13.60 5.28
CA LEU A 135 -13.67 -13.28 5.99
C LEU A 135 -14.60 -14.50 6.11
N ALA A 136 -14.68 -15.34 5.07
CA ALA A 136 -15.48 -16.57 5.09
C ALA A 136 -14.98 -17.55 6.16
N ARG A 137 -13.65 -17.67 6.34
CA ARG A 137 -13.04 -18.53 7.38
C ARG A 137 -13.22 -17.99 8.80
N THR A 138 -13.30 -16.66 8.98
CA THR A 138 -13.49 -16.04 10.30
C THR A 138 -14.92 -16.18 10.81
N GLY A 139 -15.91 -16.17 9.93
CA GLY A 139 -17.32 -16.39 10.28
C GLY A 139 -18.19 -15.13 10.35
N PRO A 140 -19.42 -15.24 10.88
CA PRO A 140 -20.40 -14.15 10.87
C PRO A 140 -19.91 -12.89 11.60
N GLY A 141 -20.20 -11.72 11.06
CA GLY A 141 -19.79 -10.43 11.64
C GLY A 141 -18.32 -10.04 11.42
N ALA A 142 -17.49 -10.94 10.88
CA ALA A 142 -16.05 -10.69 10.67
C ALA A 142 -15.77 -9.39 9.89
N ARG A 143 -16.58 -9.10 8.86
CA ARG A 143 -16.38 -7.90 8.01
C ARG A 143 -16.43 -6.61 8.82
N GLU A 144 -17.42 -6.46 9.71
CA GLU A 144 -17.56 -5.23 10.49
C GLU A 144 -16.52 -5.16 11.61
N THR A 145 -16.17 -6.29 12.22
CA THR A 145 -15.07 -6.37 13.20
C THR A 145 -13.74 -5.96 12.58
N VAL A 146 -13.38 -6.52 11.42
CA VAL A 146 -12.13 -6.21 10.71
C VAL A 146 -12.12 -4.76 10.24
N LYS A 147 -13.22 -4.24 9.70
CA LYS A 147 -13.32 -2.82 9.32
C LYS A 147 -13.05 -1.90 10.50
N ARG A 148 -13.63 -2.18 11.67
CA ARG A 148 -13.43 -1.39 12.89
C ARG A 148 -11.99 -1.48 13.38
N PHE A 149 -11.42 -2.70 13.40
CA PHE A 149 -10.03 -2.93 13.77
C PHE A 149 -9.07 -2.12 12.87
N LEU A 150 -9.18 -2.27 11.55
CA LEU A 150 -8.32 -1.54 10.61
C LEU A 150 -8.51 -0.03 10.67
N ALA A 151 -9.74 0.45 10.91
CA ALA A 151 -9.99 1.87 11.11
C ALA A 151 -9.31 2.41 12.39
N GLY A 152 -9.31 1.63 13.47
CA GLY A 152 -8.62 1.97 14.72
C GLY A 152 -7.09 1.93 14.63
N MET A 153 -6.53 1.19 13.66
CA MET A 153 -5.09 1.15 13.37
C MET A 153 -4.58 2.36 12.59
N LYS A 154 -5.47 3.16 12.00
CA LYS A 154 -5.07 4.40 11.34
C LYS A 154 -4.67 5.42 12.42
N ASN A 155 -3.62 6.19 12.17
CA ASN A 155 -3.35 7.39 12.97
C ASN A 155 -4.62 8.26 12.99
N ALA A 156 -4.89 8.90 14.15
CA ALA A 156 -5.87 9.97 14.18
C ALA A 156 -5.48 10.97 13.08
N ALA A 157 -6.47 11.46 12.32
CA ALA A 157 -6.22 12.58 11.43
C ALA A 157 -5.71 13.74 12.31
N ASP A 158 -4.48 14.20 12.05
CA ASP A 158 -3.95 15.43 12.65
C ASP A 158 -4.85 16.63 12.33
#